data_AF-A0A2P6V7Y4-F1
#
_entry.id   AF-A0A2P6V7Y4-F1
#
_cell.length_a   1.000
_cell.length_b   1.000
_cell.length_c   1.000
_cell.angle_alpha   90.00
_cell.angle_beta   90.00
_cell.angle_gamma   90.00
#
_symmetry.space_group_name_H-M   'P 1'
#
loop_
_entity.id
_entity.type
_entity.pdbx_description
1 polymer ?
#
loop_
_entity_poly.entity_id
_entity_poly.type
_entity_poly.pdbx_seq_one_letter_code
_entity_poly.pdbx_strand_id
1 'polypeptide(L)'
;MADDDKRQLIHSLKKEFDAKQAQLRNVDQQRRTVEAQLRRAAYTAAQLDELPDGVGTYRAVGKAYFLQPKAEVMGHLEEAVKGADGELKKLTANREVVAKAAEGLRGELTELIGQLRRA
;
A
#
# COMPACT_ATOMS: atom_id res chain seq x y z
N MET A 1 2.06 -20.53 38.46
CA MET A 1 3.37 -20.39 37.79
C MET A 1 3.24 -20.70 36.29
N ALA A 2 3.09 -21.96 35.85
CA ALA A 2 2.99 -22.26 34.40
C ALA A 2 1.83 -21.57 33.65
N ASP A 3 0.67 -21.39 34.30
CA ASP A 3 -0.46 -20.69 33.68
C ASP A 3 -0.33 -19.16 33.71
N ASP A 4 0.43 -18.61 34.66
CA ASP A 4 0.74 -17.18 34.71
C ASP A 4 1.73 -16.82 33.59
N ASP A 5 2.71 -17.68 33.33
CA ASP A 5 3.67 -17.53 32.22
C ASP A 5 2.94 -17.58 30.86
N LYS A 6 1.99 -18.50 30.68
CA LYS A 6 1.14 -18.57 29.48
C LYS A 6 0.27 -17.32 29.30
N ARG A 7 -0.28 -16.77 30.39
CA ARG A 7 -1.06 -15.52 30.36
C ARG A 7 -0.20 -14.33 29.96
N GLN A 8 1.04 -14.24 30.46
CA GLN A 8 1.98 -13.20 30.06
C GLN A 8 2.36 -13.30 28.57
N LEU A 9 2.60 -14.52 28.08
CA LEU A 9 2.89 -14.78 26.67
C LEU A 9 1.71 -14.43 25.75
N ILE A 10 0.47 -14.73 26.15
CA ILE A 10 -0.72 -14.32 25.38
C ILE A 10 -0.81 -12.79 25.30
N HIS A 11 -0.51 -12.10 26.40
CA HIS A 11 -0.51 -10.64 26.41
C HIS A 11 0.55 -10.05 25.46
N SER A 12 1.76 -10.61 25.42
CA SER A 12 2.80 -10.15 24.50
C SER A 12 2.45 -10.43 23.04
N LEU A 13 2.00 -11.66 22.73
CA LEU A 13 1.60 -12.04 21.36
C LEU A 13 0.41 -11.20 20.87
N LYS A 14 -0.55 -10.90 21.74
CA LYS A 14 -1.66 -10.01 21.39
C LYS A 14 -1.18 -8.60 21.04
N LYS A 15 -0.24 -8.06 21.82
CA LYS A 15 0.35 -6.73 21.55
C LYS A 15 1.07 -6.71 20.20
N GLU A 16 1.81 -7.77 19.88
CA GLU A 16 2.48 -7.90 18.58
C GLU A 16 1.48 -8.06 17.42
N PHE A 17 0.43 -8.85 17.61
CA PHE A 17 -0.66 -9.01 16.63
C PHE A 17 -1.34 -7.67 16.34
N ASP A 18 -1.69 -6.91 17.38
CA ASP A 18 -2.33 -5.59 17.24
C ASP A 18 -1.41 -4.60 16.49
N ALA A 19 -0.10 -4.65 16.76
CA ALA A 19 0.89 -3.85 16.04
C ALA A 19 0.99 -4.25 14.56
N LYS A 20 0.99 -5.55 14.24
CA LYS A 20 0.99 -6.03 12.84
C LYS A 20 -0.30 -5.68 12.10
N GLN A 21 -1.44 -5.72 12.78
CA GLN A 21 -2.72 -5.25 12.26
C GLN A 21 -2.71 -3.75 11.96
N ALA A 22 -2.13 -2.92 12.84
CA ALA A 22 -1.95 -1.49 12.58
C ALA A 22 -1.04 -1.25 11.38
N GLN A 23 0.07 -1.99 11.28
CA GLN A 23 0.98 -1.94 10.13
C GLN A 23 0.25 -2.30 8.82
N LEU A 24 -0.59 -3.33 8.83
CA LEU A 24 -1.36 -3.76 7.66
C LEU A 24 -2.33 -2.66 7.19
N ARG A 25 -3.05 -2.02 8.12
CA ARG A 25 -3.94 -0.89 7.80
C ARG A 25 -3.18 0.28 7.15
N ASN A 26 -1.98 0.60 7.66
CA ASN A 26 -1.16 1.66 7.09
C ASN A 26 -0.70 1.32 5.67
N VAL A 27 -0.26 0.09 5.42
CA VAL A 27 0.12 -0.37 4.07
C VAL A 27 -1.08 -0.32 3.12
N ASP A 28 -2.27 -0.76 3.55
CA ASP A 28 -3.47 -0.69 2.73
C ASP A 28 -3.88 0.74 2.38
N GLN A 29 -3.73 1.69 3.31
CA GLN A 29 -3.98 3.11 3.04
C GLN A 29 -2.97 3.71 2.05
N GLN A 30 -1.69 3.35 2.16
CA GLN A 30 -0.66 3.75 1.21
C GLN A 30 -0.96 3.20 -0.19
N ARG A 31 -1.31 1.90 -0.29
CA ARG A 31 -1.69 1.27 -1.56
C ARG A 31 -2.83 1.99 -2.26
N ARG A 32 -3.90 2.32 -1.53
CA ARG A 32 -5.04 3.06 -2.08
C ARG A 32 -4.64 4.43 -2.64
N THR A 33 -3.73 5.12 -1.96
CA THR A 33 -3.21 6.41 -2.40
C THR A 33 -2.43 6.28 -3.71
N VAL A 34 -1.48 5.34 -3.77
CA VAL A 34 -0.66 5.08 -4.97
C VAL A 34 -1.52 4.59 -6.14
N GLU A 35 -2.49 3.74 -5.88
CA GLU A 35 -3.42 3.24 -6.89
C GLU A 35 -4.28 4.37 -7.49
N ALA A 36 -4.74 5.31 -6.66
CA ALA A 36 -5.46 6.49 -7.15
C ALA A 36 -4.56 7.40 -8.00
N GLN A 37 -3.29 7.54 -7.66
CA GLN A 37 -2.31 8.29 -8.45
C GLN A 37 -2.04 7.61 -9.81
N LEU A 38 -1.84 6.30 -9.80
CA LEU A 38 -1.63 5.49 -11.01
C LEU A 38 -2.82 5.62 -11.97
N ARG A 39 -4.05 5.42 -11.48
CA ARG A 39 -5.27 5.54 -12.28
C ARG A 39 -5.42 6.94 -12.86
N ARG A 40 -5.12 7.98 -12.07
CA ARG A 40 -5.20 9.37 -12.53
C ARG A 40 -4.19 9.65 -13.64
N ALA A 41 -2.92 9.25 -13.45
CA ALA A 41 -1.88 9.46 -14.45
C ALA A 41 -2.20 8.71 -15.76
N ALA A 42 -2.63 7.45 -15.66
CA ALA A 42 -3.02 6.65 -16.82
C ALA A 42 -4.24 7.24 -17.55
N TYR A 43 -5.25 7.71 -16.82
CA TYR A 43 -6.42 8.35 -17.42
C TYR A 43 -6.05 9.66 -18.13
N THR A 44 -5.23 10.51 -17.50
CA THR A 44 -4.75 11.73 -18.14
C THR A 44 -3.95 11.43 -19.41
N ALA A 45 -3.11 10.40 -19.40
CA ALA A 45 -2.34 9.99 -20.58
C ALA A 45 -3.27 9.54 -21.73
N ALA A 46 -4.28 8.72 -21.42
CA ALA A 46 -5.26 8.29 -22.42
C ALA A 46 -6.02 9.48 -23.04
N GLN A 47 -6.43 10.46 -22.22
CA GLN A 47 -7.12 11.64 -22.72
C GLN A 47 -6.22 12.57 -23.55
N LEU A 48 -4.93 12.65 -23.22
CA LEU A 48 -3.96 13.41 -24.02
C LEU A 48 -3.66 12.71 -25.36
N ASP A 49 -3.67 11.39 -25.39
CA ASP A 49 -3.42 10.60 -26.60
C ASP A 49 -4.47 10.86 -27.69
N GLU A 50 -5.74 11.04 -27.30
CA GLU A 50 -6.86 11.41 -28.19
C GLU A 50 -6.71 12.79 -28.85
N LEU A 51 -5.81 13.65 -28.34
CA LEU A 51 -5.59 14.98 -28.90
C LEU A 51 -4.65 14.94 -30.12
N PRO A 52 -4.82 15.82 -31.12
CA PRO A 52 -3.89 15.96 -32.22
C PRO A 52 -2.45 16.25 -31.77
N ASP A 53 -1.49 15.81 -32.57
CA ASP A 53 -0.09 16.13 -32.32
C ASP A 53 0.19 17.61 -32.57
N GLY A 54 1.16 18.17 -31.82
CA GLY A 54 1.52 19.59 -31.90
C GLY A 54 0.61 20.54 -31.09
N VAL A 55 -0.40 20.04 -30.39
CA VAL A 55 -1.19 20.84 -29.45
C VAL A 55 -0.32 21.25 -28.27
N GLY A 56 -0.37 22.55 -27.93
CA GLY A 56 0.26 23.08 -26.72
C GLY A 56 -0.49 22.58 -25.49
N THR A 57 0.23 21.97 -24.55
CA THR A 57 -0.35 21.43 -23.32
C THR A 57 0.22 22.15 -22.11
N TYR A 58 -0.52 22.21 -21.01
CA TYR A 58 -0.04 22.83 -19.78
C TYR A 58 0.16 21.77 -18.71
N ARG A 59 1.36 21.72 -18.13
CA ARG A 59 1.66 20.86 -16.99
C ARG A 59 1.63 21.65 -15.69
N ALA A 60 0.93 21.11 -14.70
CA ALA A 60 0.92 21.67 -13.35
C ALA A 60 2.21 21.34 -12.60
N VAL A 61 2.85 22.35 -12.00
CA VAL A 61 3.95 22.22 -11.03
C VAL A 61 3.58 23.06 -9.81
N GLY A 62 3.15 22.38 -8.74
CA GLY A 62 2.57 23.05 -7.58
C GLY A 62 1.26 23.76 -7.95
N LYS A 63 1.24 25.10 -7.82
CA LYS A 63 0.10 25.96 -8.20
C LYS A 63 0.26 26.62 -9.57
N ALA A 64 1.41 26.45 -10.23
CA ALA A 64 1.72 27.06 -11.52
C ALA A 64 1.49 26.07 -12.66
N TYR A 65 1.24 26.59 -13.85
CA TYR A 65 1.03 25.82 -15.08
C TYR A 65 2.02 26.29 -16.14
N PHE A 66 2.77 25.35 -16.72
CA PHE A 66 3.79 25.64 -17.72
C PHE A 66 3.41 25.03 -19.06
N LEU A 67 3.54 25.82 -20.13
CA LEU A 67 3.32 25.36 -21.49
C LEU A 67 4.44 24.39 -21.89
N GLN A 68 4.06 23.19 -22.29
CA GLN A 68 4.96 22.14 -22.77
C GLN A 68 4.33 21.43 -23.98
N PRO A 69 5.15 20.88 -24.89
CA PRO A 69 4.65 20.00 -25.94
C PRO A 69 3.94 18.77 -25.37
N LYS A 70 2.88 18.30 -26.04
CA LYS A 70 2.16 17.06 -25.68
C LYS A 70 3.10 15.90 -25.38
N ALA A 71 4.11 15.69 -26.23
CA ALA A 71 5.07 14.59 -26.09
C ALA A 71 5.84 14.62 -24.77
N GLU A 72 6.22 15.80 -24.28
CA GLU A 72 6.93 15.95 -23.01
C GLU A 72 6.01 15.63 -21.81
N VAL A 73 4.76 16.10 -21.86
CA VAL A 73 3.76 15.78 -20.83
C VAL A 73 3.43 14.29 -20.81
N MET A 74 3.31 13.64 -21.98
CA MET A 74 3.12 12.19 -22.08
C MET A 74 4.29 11.42 -21.49
N GLY A 75 5.54 11.82 -21.77
CA GLY A 75 6.72 11.20 -21.16
C GLY A 75 6.71 11.26 -19.63
N HIS A 76 6.34 12.42 -19.06
CA HIS A 76 6.19 12.56 -17.61
C HIS A 76 5.08 11.69 -17.02
N LEU A 77 3.97 11.53 -17.73
CA LEU A 77 2.87 10.66 -17.29
C LEU A 77 3.27 9.19 -17.34
N GLU A 78 4.02 8.76 -18.36
CA GLU A 78 4.56 7.40 -18.43
C GLU A 78 5.52 7.11 -17.27
N GLU A 79 6.42 8.04 -16.95
CA GLU A 79 7.33 7.92 -15.81
C GLU A 79 6.55 7.82 -14.50
N ALA A 80 5.51 8.65 -14.32
CA ALA A 80 4.65 8.62 -13.16
C ALA A 80 3.89 7.28 -13.03
N VAL A 81 3.37 6.75 -14.14
CA VAL A 81 2.71 5.44 -14.20
C VAL A 81 3.69 4.32 -13.84
N LYS A 82 4.87 4.28 -14.44
CA LYS A 82 5.91 3.27 -14.16
C LYS A 82 6.36 3.33 -12.70
N GLY A 83 6.57 4.54 -12.17
CA GLY A 83 6.93 4.75 -10.76
C GLY A 83 5.85 4.26 -9.80
N ALA A 84 4.60 4.68 -10.01
CA ALA A 84 3.47 4.29 -9.17
C ALA A 84 3.18 2.78 -9.24
N ASP A 85 3.28 2.15 -10.41
CA ASP A 85 3.13 0.70 -10.56
C ASP A 85 4.24 -0.06 -9.81
N GLY A 86 5.49 0.39 -9.92
CA GLY A 86 6.62 -0.16 -9.18
C GLY A 86 6.46 -0.05 -7.66
N GLU A 87 5.99 1.10 -7.17
CA GLU A 87 5.69 1.30 -5.76
C GLU A 87 4.51 0.44 -5.28
N LEU A 88 3.44 0.34 -6.08
CA LEU A 88 2.29 -0.49 -5.77
C LEU A 88 2.64 -1.98 -5.65
N LYS A 89 3.54 -2.47 -6.52
CA LYS A 89 4.10 -3.83 -6.43
C LYS A 89 4.86 -4.05 -5.13
N LYS A 90 5.74 -3.11 -4.74
CA LYS A 90 6.48 -3.17 -3.47
C LYS A 90 5.53 -3.19 -2.26
N LEU A 91 4.52 -2.31 -2.26
CA LEU A 91 3.54 -2.25 -1.18
C LEU A 91 2.67 -3.49 -1.11
N THR A 92 2.32 -4.09 -2.26
CA THR A 92 1.55 -5.34 -2.31
C THR A 92 2.36 -6.51 -1.75
N ALA A 93 3.64 -6.64 -2.12
CA ALA A 93 4.54 -7.64 -1.54
C ALA A 93 4.71 -7.45 -0.02
N ASN A 94 4.93 -6.21 0.44
CA ASN A 94 5.02 -5.89 1.87
C ASN A 94 3.73 -6.24 2.62
N ARG A 95 2.57 -5.95 2.04
CA ARG A 95 1.27 -6.32 2.60
C ARG A 95 1.15 -7.82 2.82
N GLU A 96 1.54 -8.64 1.83
CA GLU A 96 1.50 -10.10 1.95
C GLU A 96 2.39 -10.62 3.08
N VAL A 97 3.60 -10.07 3.22
CA VAL A 97 4.51 -10.43 4.31
C VAL A 97 3.89 -10.10 5.68
N VAL A 98 3.36 -8.89 5.83
CA VAL A 98 2.73 -8.45 7.09
C VAL A 98 1.46 -9.25 7.40
N ALA A 99 0.66 -9.58 6.38
CA ALA A 99 -0.54 -10.38 6.53
C ALA A 99 -0.21 -11.81 7.00
N LYS A 100 0.77 -12.46 6.38
CA LYS A 100 1.24 -13.80 6.80
C LYS A 100 1.75 -13.79 8.25
N ALA A 101 2.52 -12.77 8.63
CA ALA A 101 2.98 -12.63 10.01
C ALA A 101 1.83 -12.46 11.01
N ALA A 102 0.82 -11.65 10.67
CA ALA A 102 -0.36 -11.48 11.52
C ALA A 102 -1.19 -12.76 11.63
N GLU A 103 -1.33 -13.53 10.55
CA GLU A 103 -2.03 -14.82 10.58
C GLU A 103 -1.29 -15.87 11.42
N GLY A 104 0.04 -15.93 11.35
CA GLY A 104 0.86 -16.78 12.21
C GLY A 104 0.63 -16.49 13.70
N LEU A 105 0.75 -15.21 14.09
CA LEU A 105 0.48 -14.75 15.47
C LEU A 105 -0.95 -15.07 15.92
N ARG A 106 -1.94 -14.94 15.04
CA ARG A 106 -3.33 -15.32 15.34
C ARG A 106 -3.46 -16.82 15.60
N GLY A 107 -2.76 -17.65 14.82
CA GLY A 107 -2.72 -19.10 15.00
C GLY A 107 -2.16 -19.48 16.37
N GLU A 108 -1.00 -18.95 16.71
CA GLU A 108 -0.34 -19.16 18.01
C GLU A 108 -1.22 -18.72 19.19
N LEU A 109 -1.83 -17.53 19.10
CA LEU A 109 -2.77 -17.03 20.11
C LEU A 109 -3.96 -17.97 20.30
N THR A 110 -4.53 -18.46 19.20
CA THR A 110 -5.70 -19.35 19.24
C THR A 110 -5.34 -20.69 19.89
N GLU A 111 -4.15 -21.22 19.59
CA GLU A 111 -3.65 -22.45 20.19
C GLU A 111 -3.41 -22.30 21.70
N LEU A 112 -2.69 -21.24 22.12
CA LEU A 112 -2.41 -20.94 23.53
C LEU A 112 -3.69 -20.75 24.36
N ILE A 113 -4.68 -20.03 23.82
CA ILE A 113 -5.99 -19.88 24.46
C ILE A 113 -6.71 -21.24 24.53
N GLY A 114 -6.63 -22.04 23.47
CA GLY A 114 -7.19 -23.38 23.43
C GLY A 114 -6.60 -24.32 24.48
N GLN A 115 -5.28 -24.26 24.71
CA GLN A 115 -4.59 -25.04 25.74
C GLN A 115 -5.02 -24.62 27.15
N LEU A 116 -5.18 -23.32 27.42
CA LEU A 116 -5.66 -22.81 28.72
C LEU A 116 -7.12 -23.17 29.02
N ARG A 117 -7.96 -23.39 28.00
CA ARG A 117 -9.36 -23.80 28.20
C ARG A 117 -9.53 -25.30 28.43
N ARG A 118 -8.51 -26.10 28.11
CA ARG A 118 -8.51 -27.57 28.28
C ARG A 118 -7.79 -28.01 29.56
N ALA A 119 -7.05 -27.11 30.20
CA ALA A 119 -6.47 -27.27 31.53
C ALA A 119 -7.51 -26.92 32.60
#